data_AF-A0AAD4BF16-F1
#
_entry.id   AF-A0AAD4BF16-F1
#
_cell.length_a   1.000
_cell.length_b   1.000
_cell.length_c   1.000
_cell.angle_alpha   90.00
_cell.angle_beta   90.00
_cell.angle_gamma   90.00
#
_symmetry.space_group_name_H-M   'P 1'
#
loop_
_entity.id
_entity.type
_entity.pdbx_description
1 polymer ?
#
loop_
_entity_poly.entity_id
_entity_poly.type
_entity_poly.pdbx_seq_one_letter_code
_entity_poly.pdbx_strand_id
1 'polypeptide(L)'
;MNEASRAARDSECPQTPSWYDDSPFARGGWRGLFVASCSPAVRAEDGFRDLKAFVEEDKFDFVLAFAGASTISAHIKGAISHAIEAIGVDKTEGIWPTLSRVVGRDINLLHTNSAVIIYRERGMQINCRQIGLHYPPHRAWGFEFAACGNQDCRPSPYDFLIRDRHGKVRITCRRCSWQSATLRATDLKGLVTPLSSTVPNVFWHEYPPSAELQDAFVRATQNKKPQPVNTSAPK
;
A
#
# COMPACT_ATOMS: atom_id res chain seq x y z
N MET A 1 -3.27 48.55 -15.23
CA MET A 1 -2.37 47.63 -14.49
C MET A 1 -3.19 46.42 -14.10
N ASN A 2 -2.91 45.27 -14.69
CA ASN A 2 -3.75 44.07 -14.64
C ASN A 2 -3.57 43.27 -13.34
N GLU A 3 -4.67 42.80 -12.78
CA GLU A 3 -4.73 41.91 -11.59
C GLU A 3 -4.00 40.57 -11.78
N ALA A 4 -3.69 40.21 -13.03
CA ALA A 4 -2.92 39.01 -13.37
C ALA A 4 -1.46 39.01 -12.84
N SER A 5 -0.90 40.17 -12.47
CA SER A 5 0.48 40.28 -11.96
C SER A 5 0.60 40.18 -10.45
N ARG A 6 -0.51 40.09 -9.70
CA ARG A 6 -0.50 39.96 -8.24
C ARG A 6 -0.50 38.50 -7.76
N ALA A 7 -1.01 37.57 -8.55
CA ALA A 7 -1.10 36.16 -8.17
C ALA A 7 0.21 35.36 -8.35
N ALA A 8 1.25 35.94 -8.98
CA ALA A 8 2.52 35.26 -9.25
C ALA A 8 3.62 35.57 -8.20
N ARG A 9 3.30 36.24 -7.09
CA ARG A 9 4.27 36.65 -6.05
C ARG A 9 4.17 35.89 -4.72
N ASP A 10 3.24 34.95 -4.57
CA ASP A 10 2.96 34.28 -3.30
C ASP A 10 3.34 32.79 -3.25
N SER A 11 4.32 32.34 -4.04
CA SER A 11 4.73 30.91 -4.03
C SER A 11 6.23 30.68 -3.94
N GLU A 12 6.99 31.63 -3.42
CA GLU A 12 8.32 31.34 -2.90
C GLU A 12 8.17 31.04 -1.40
N CYS A 13 8.21 29.76 -1.03
CA CYS A 13 8.39 29.37 0.36
C CYS A 13 9.57 30.19 0.93
N PRO A 14 9.42 30.83 2.10
CA PRO A 14 10.52 31.53 2.74
C PRO A 14 11.69 30.57 2.82
N GLN A 15 12.81 30.91 2.17
CA GLN A 15 14.02 30.11 2.30
C GLN A 15 14.38 30.07 3.77
N THR A 16 14.51 28.87 4.32
CA THR A 16 14.92 28.66 5.70
C THR A 16 16.25 29.39 5.92
N PRO A 17 16.34 30.27 6.95
CA PRO A 17 17.57 31.01 7.21
C PRO A 17 18.74 30.04 7.38
N SER A 18 19.92 30.36 6.84
CA SER A 18 21.09 29.47 6.86
C SER A 18 21.60 29.09 8.26
N TRP A 19 21.12 29.76 9.31
CA TRP A 19 21.41 29.46 10.70
C TRP A 19 20.42 28.46 11.35
N TYR A 20 19.30 28.14 10.69
CA TYR A 20 18.27 27.23 11.19
C TYR A 20 18.32 25.91 10.42
N ASP A 21 18.93 24.89 11.04
CA ASP A 21 18.93 23.53 10.52
C ASP A 21 17.63 22.82 10.93
N ASP A 22 16.72 22.66 9.99
CA ASP A 22 15.48 21.92 10.16
C ASP A 22 15.63 20.43 9.82
N SER A 23 16.85 19.92 9.65
CA SER A 23 17.05 18.52 9.37
C SER A 23 16.58 17.65 10.54
N PRO A 24 16.15 16.40 10.29
CA PRO A 24 15.85 15.44 11.35
C PRO A 24 16.98 15.29 12.38
N PHE A 25 18.24 15.50 11.97
CA PHE A 25 19.37 15.42 12.88
C PHE A 25 19.38 16.59 13.88
N ALA A 26 19.23 17.83 13.39
CA ALA A 26 19.13 19.02 14.23
C ALA A 26 17.83 19.05 15.06
N ARG A 27 16.75 18.46 14.55
CA ARG A 27 15.47 18.30 15.27
C ARG A 27 15.44 17.12 16.25
N GLY A 28 16.51 16.32 16.32
CA GLY A 28 16.63 15.19 17.26
C GLY A 28 15.99 13.86 16.81
N GLY A 29 15.42 13.78 15.61
CA GLY A 29 14.88 12.56 15.00
C GLY A 29 13.89 12.82 13.85
N TRP A 30 13.26 11.76 13.36
CA TRP A 30 12.13 11.87 12.42
C TRP A 30 10.81 12.13 13.14
N ARG A 31 9.98 12.99 12.56
CA ARG A 31 8.61 13.25 12.98
C ARG A 31 7.69 12.21 12.34
N GLY A 32 7.21 11.27 13.13
CA GLY A 32 6.30 10.21 12.68
C GLY A 32 4.86 10.44 13.10
N LEU A 33 3.92 10.19 12.19
CA LEU A 33 2.50 10.04 12.51
C LEU A 33 2.09 8.57 12.39
N PHE A 34 1.54 8.01 13.46
CA PHE A 34 1.00 6.64 13.47
C PHE A 34 -0.52 6.70 13.43
N VAL A 35 -1.12 6.06 12.42
CA VAL A 35 -2.57 6.08 12.20
C VAL A 35 -3.13 4.66 12.34
N ALA A 36 -3.86 4.44 13.42
CA ALA A 36 -4.63 3.23 13.65
C ALA A 36 -6.10 3.51 13.37
N SER A 37 -6.53 3.39 12.12
CA SER A 37 -7.91 3.61 11.70
C SER A 37 -8.48 2.37 11.02
N CYS A 38 -9.81 2.28 10.97
CA CYS A 38 -10.44 1.32 10.08
C CYS A 38 -10.09 1.64 8.61
N SER A 39 -10.12 0.59 7.78
CA SER A 39 -9.79 0.62 6.35
C SER A 39 -10.26 1.87 5.56
N PRO A 40 -11.49 2.40 5.72
CA PRO A 40 -11.96 3.53 4.92
C PRO A 40 -11.12 4.80 5.04
N ALA A 41 -10.57 5.12 6.21
CA ALA A 41 -9.79 6.36 6.39
C ALA A 41 -8.44 6.33 5.65
N VAL A 42 -7.89 5.14 5.39
CA VAL A 42 -6.65 5.00 4.60
C VAL A 42 -6.96 4.72 3.12
N ARG A 43 -8.10 4.07 2.83
CA ARG A 43 -8.45 3.62 1.47
C ARG A 43 -9.32 4.59 0.69
N ALA A 44 -10.10 5.43 1.36
CA ALA A 44 -10.82 6.50 0.69
C ALA A 44 -9.82 7.49 0.11
N GLU A 45 -10.07 7.94 -1.11
CA GLU A 45 -9.17 8.85 -1.82
C GLU A 45 -8.89 10.12 -1.01
N ASP A 46 -9.94 10.72 -0.42
CA ASP A 46 -9.80 11.93 0.39
C ASP A 46 -8.98 11.67 1.66
N GLY A 47 -9.25 10.57 2.37
CA GLY A 47 -8.49 10.20 3.57
C GLY A 47 -7.02 9.95 3.29
N PHE A 48 -6.71 9.24 2.19
CA PHE A 48 -5.32 9.06 1.76
C PHE A 48 -4.65 10.38 1.37
N ARG A 49 -5.36 11.27 0.68
CA ARG A 49 -4.86 12.58 0.27
C ARG A 49 -4.49 13.43 1.49
N ASP A 50 -5.32 13.44 2.52
CA ASP A 50 -5.04 14.14 3.77
C ASP A 50 -3.79 13.57 4.48
N LEU A 51 -3.65 12.24 4.51
CA LEU A 51 -2.47 11.60 5.07
C LEU A 51 -1.20 11.94 4.28
N LYS A 52 -1.30 12.04 2.96
CA LYS A 52 -0.18 12.41 2.09
C LYS A 52 0.20 13.89 2.26
N ALA A 53 -0.79 14.76 2.43
CA ALA A 53 -0.60 16.19 2.65
C ALA A 53 0.27 16.47 3.89
N PHE A 54 0.14 15.66 4.95
CA PHE A 54 1.01 15.77 6.13
C PHE A 54 2.51 15.62 5.82
N VAL A 55 2.88 14.81 4.83
CA VAL A 55 4.28 14.65 4.39
C VAL A 55 4.63 15.69 3.33
N GLU A 56 3.68 16.04 2.45
CA GLU A 56 3.86 17.07 1.41
C GLU A 56 4.19 18.44 1.99
N GLU A 57 3.43 18.84 3.00
CA GLU A 57 3.54 20.13 3.70
C GLU A 57 4.63 20.14 4.78
N ASP A 58 5.49 19.11 4.82
CA ASP A 58 6.56 18.96 5.81
C ASP A 58 6.07 19.04 7.27
N LYS A 59 4.85 18.59 7.57
CA LYS A 59 4.35 18.46 8.94
C LYS A 59 4.97 17.24 9.64
N PHE A 60 5.10 16.15 8.90
CA PHE A 60 5.72 14.90 9.33
C PHE A 60 6.70 14.39 8.27
N ASP A 61 7.73 13.68 8.72
CA ASP A 61 8.70 13.04 7.83
C ASP A 61 8.16 11.71 7.27
N PHE A 62 7.26 11.07 8.02
CA PHE A 62 6.49 9.92 7.56
C PHE A 62 5.14 9.75 8.26
N VAL A 63 4.26 9.01 7.60
CA VAL A 63 3.01 8.48 8.13
C VAL A 63 3.04 6.95 8.00
N LEU A 64 2.79 6.24 9.10
CA LEU A 64 2.53 4.80 9.13
C LEU A 64 1.06 4.56 9.46
N ALA A 65 0.28 4.14 8.47
CA ALA A 65 -1.14 3.89 8.60
C ALA A 65 -1.46 2.39 8.46
N PHE A 66 -2.29 1.85 9.34
CA PHE A 66 -2.72 0.45 9.27
C PHE A 66 -4.09 0.35 8.59
N ALA A 67 -4.17 -0.37 7.47
CA ALA A 67 -5.33 -0.41 6.58
C ALA A 67 -6.06 -1.77 6.59
N GLY A 68 -6.43 -2.26 7.77
CA GLY A 68 -7.18 -3.51 7.95
C GLY A 68 -8.68 -3.35 8.14
N ALA A 69 -9.40 -4.46 8.01
CA ALA A 69 -10.83 -4.55 8.33
C ALA A 69 -11.12 -4.45 9.83
N SER A 70 -10.13 -4.77 10.68
CA SER A 70 -10.21 -4.67 12.13
C SER A 70 -8.86 -4.24 12.70
N THR A 71 -8.83 -3.09 13.36
CA THR A 71 -7.68 -2.61 14.12
C THR A 71 -7.75 -3.17 15.54
N ILE A 72 -7.30 -4.41 15.72
CA ILE A 72 -7.13 -4.97 17.06
C ILE A 72 -5.93 -4.26 17.69
N SER A 73 -6.20 -3.42 18.69
CA SER A 73 -5.18 -2.59 19.36
C SER A 73 -3.97 -3.39 19.85
N ALA A 74 -4.18 -4.64 20.28
CA ALA A 74 -3.13 -5.55 20.73
C ALA A 74 -2.07 -5.84 19.64
N HIS A 75 -2.46 -5.93 18.36
CA HIS A 75 -1.52 -6.20 17.26
C HIS A 75 -0.79 -4.94 16.80
N ILE A 76 -1.43 -3.77 16.91
CA ILE A 76 -0.85 -2.51 16.46
C ILE A 76 0.14 -1.95 17.48
N LYS A 77 -0.14 -2.12 18.78
CA LYS A 77 0.70 -1.57 19.85
C LYS A 77 2.15 -2.08 19.76
N GLY A 78 2.35 -3.37 19.52
CA GLY A 78 3.68 -3.97 19.38
C GLY A 78 4.46 -3.35 18.23
N ALA A 79 3.84 -3.30 17.04
CA ALA A 79 4.45 -2.70 15.86
C ALA A 79 4.79 -1.22 16.04
N ILE A 80 3.92 -0.42 16.66
CA ILE A 80 4.19 0.99 16.96
C ILE A 80 5.36 1.11 17.95
N SER A 81 5.38 0.32 19.03
CA SER A 81 6.48 0.35 20.01
C SER A 81 7.82 0.06 19.35
N HIS A 82 7.91 -1.02 18.58
CA HIS A 82 9.13 -1.38 17.86
C HIS A 82 9.53 -0.34 16.80
N ALA A 83 8.55 0.31 16.16
CA ALA A 83 8.84 1.38 15.21
C ALA A 83 9.42 2.62 15.92
N ILE A 84 8.85 3.02 17.05
CA ILE A 84 9.36 4.12 17.87
C ILE A 84 10.77 3.82 18.37
N GLU A 85 11.02 2.60 18.86
CA GLU A 85 12.35 2.17 19.30
C GLU A 85 13.36 2.22 18.14
N ALA A 86 13.02 1.64 16.98
CA ALA A 86 13.92 1.62 15.83
C ALA A 86 14.23 3.02 15.29
N ILE A 87 13.26 3.94 15.32
CA ILE A 87 13.46 5.33 14.87
C ILE A 87 14.20 6.16 15.91
N GLY A 88 13.83 6.02 17.18
CA GLY A 88 14.36 6.84 18.27
C GLY A 88 15.75 6.42 18.73
N VAL A 89 16.07 5.11 18.67
CA VAL A 89 17.30 4.52 19.21
C VAL A 89 18.29 4.17 18.10
N ASP A 90 17.88 3.39 17.09
CA ASP A 90 18.84 2.83 16.12
C ASP A 90 19.41 3.88 15.16
N LYS A 91 18.64 4.93 14.80
CA LYS A 91 19.00 6.13 13.99
C LYS A 91 19.94 5.95 12.77
N THR A 92 20.21 4.73 12.32
CA THR A 92 21.30 4.39 11.40
C THR A 92 20.84 4.16 9.97
N GLU A 93 19.57 3.83 9.78
CA GLU A 93 18.98 3.52 8.48
C GLU A 93 18.06 4.66 8.00
N GLY A 94 17.55 4.56 6.77
CA GLY A 94 16.48 5.42 6.26
C GLY A 94 15.10 5.03 6.80
N ILE A 95 14.08 5.86 6.51
CA ILE A 95 12.70 5.63 7.00
C ILE A 95 12.16 4.30 6.48
N TRP A 96 12.30 4.04 5.18
CA TRP A 96 11.76 2.84 4.55
C TRP A 96 12.41 1.55 5.06
N PRO A 97 13.75 1.38 5.05
CA PRO A 97 14.38 0.19 5.61
C PRO A 97 13.96 -0.07 7.07
N THR A 98 13.91 0.99 7.88
CA THR A 98 13.52 0.92 9.30
C THR A 98 12.09 0.40 9.47
N LEU A 99 11.11 1.10 8.87
CA LEU A 99 9.70 0.77 9.04
C LEU A 99 9.33 -0.55 8.36
N SER A 100 9.90 -0.83 7.19
CA SER A 100 9.64 -2.10 6.49
C SER A 100 10.18 -3.30 7.28
N ARG A 101 11.37 -3.19 7.91
CA ARG A 101 11.90 -4.22 8.81
C ARG A 101 10.97 -4.48 9.99
N VAL A 102 10.49 -3.42 10.64
CA VAL A 102 9.60 -3.53 11.81
C VAL A 102 8.27 -4.18 11.42
N VAL A 103 7.59 -3.62 10.42
CA VAL A 103 6.29 -4.11 9.96
C VAL A 103 6.39 -5.52 9.37
N GLY A 104 7.42 -5.78 8.56
CA GLY A 104 7.60 -7.05 7.86
C GLY A 104 7.85 -8.25 8.77
N ARG A 105 8.34 -8.01 9.99
CA ARG A 105 8.55 -9.05 11.01
C ARG A 105 7.30 -9.35 11.83
N ASP A 106 6.32 -8.45 11.85
CA ASP A 106 5.08 -8.63 12.61
C ASP A 106 3.99 -9.29 11.74
N ILE A 107 4.09 -10.61 11.62
CA ILE A 107 3.13 -11.41 10.84
C ILE A 107 1.71 -11.32 11.42
N ASN A 108 1.58 -11.18 12.75
CA ASN A 108 0.28 -11.09 13.41
C ASN A 108 -0.44 -9.78 13.06
N LEU A 109 0.28 -8.66 13.06
CA LEU A 109 -0.20 -7.40 12.50
C LEU A 109 -0.66 -7.60 11.05
N LEU A 110 0.21 -8.19 10.22
CA LEU A 110 -0.02 -8.32 8.79
C LEU A 110 -1.07 -9.37 8.43
N HIS A 111 -1.53 -10.23 9.33
CA HIS A 111 -2.66 -11.14 9.08
C HIS A 111 -3.99 -10.39 8.92
N THR A 112 -4.21 -9.41 9.78
CA THR A 112 -5.48 -8.67 9.89
C THR A 112 -5.42 -7.29 9.25
N ASN A 113 -4.22 -6.78 9.01
CA ASN A 113 -3.97 -5.45 8.47
C ASN A 113 -2.97 -5.49 7.31
N SER A 114 -2.95 -4.44 6.50
CA SER A 114 -1.76 -4.02 5.75
C SER A 114 -1.23 -2.73 6.36
N ALA A 115 0.00 -2.37 6.05
CA ALA A 115 0.59 -1.11 6.47
C ALA A 115 0.87 -0.24 5.25
N VAL A 116 0.34 0.97 5.25
CA VAL A 116 0.65 2.00 4.27
C VAL A 116 1.67 2.95 4.88
N ILE A 117 2.78 3.16 4.18
CA ILE A 117 3.87 4.04 4.60
C ILE A 117 3.97 5.16 3.57
N ILE A 118 3.75 6.38 4.03
CA ILE A 118 3.96 7.60 3.26
C ILE A 118 5.19 8.27 3.85
N TYR A 119 6.21 8.54 3.04
CA TYR A 119 7.44 9.10 3.57
C TYR A 119 8.18 9.92 2.51
N ARG A 120 8.99 10.87 3.00
CA ARG A 120 9.94 11.62 2.18
C ARG A 120 11.36 11.31 2.66
N GLU A 121 12.15 10.70 1.79
CA GLU A 121 13.58 10.51 2.02
C GLU A 121 14.33 11.72 1.43
N ARG A 122 15.46 12.13 2.03
CA ARG A 122 16.07 13.46 1.75
C ARG A 122 16.27 13.72 0.26
N GLY A 123 15.74 14.85 -0.23
CA GLY A 123 15.84 15.25 -1.65
C GLY A 123 15.07 14.37 -2.63
N MET A 124 14.29 13.42 -2.14
CA MET A 124 13.48 12.52 -2.96
C MET A 124 12.03 12.96 -3.01
N GLN A 125 11.34 12.47 -4.04
CA GLN A 125 9.89 12.53 -4.10
C GLN A 125 9.25 11.75 -2.95
N ILE A 126 8.02 12.12 -2.62
CA ILE A 126 7.25 11.42 -1.61
C ILE A 126 6.92 10.02 -2.13
N ASN A 127 7.28 9.03 -1.34
CA ASN A 127 7.02 7.63 -1.63
C ASN A 127 5.82 7.18 -0.82
N CYS A 128 4.94 6.44 -1.47
CA CYS A 128 3.75 5.85 -0.87
C CYS A 128 3.78 4.36 -1.17
N ARG A 129 3.92 3.53 -0.15
CA ARG A 129 4.08 2.08 -0.30
C ARG A 129 3.18 1.34 0.67
N GLN A 130 2.64 0.22 0.23
CA GLN A 130 1.89 -0.69 1.09
C GLN A 130 2.69 -1.97 1.31
N ILE A 131 2.76 -2.42 2.55
CA ILE A 131 3.27 -3.72 2.97
C ILE A 131 2.09 -4.61 3.34
N GLY A 132 2.07 -5.83 2.84
CA GLY A 132 1.02 -6.79 3.15
C GLY A 132 1.48 -8.23 3.09
N LEU A 133 0.78 -9.09 3.83
CA LEU A 133 0.99 -10.53 3.80
C LEU A 133 0.28 -11.15 2.59
N HIS A 134 0.94 -12.08 1.93
CA HIS A 134 0.29 -13.05 1.05
C HIS A 134 -0.50 -14.03 1.93
N TYR A 135 -1.83 -13.86 1.97
CA TYR A 135 -2.71 -14.62 2.87
C TYR A 135 -4.03 -14.98 2.18
N PRO A 136 -4.02 -15.96 1.24
CA PRO A 136 -5.25 -16.50 0.67
C PRO A 136 -6.13 -17.13 1.76
N PRO A 137 -7.47 -17.00 1.67
CA PRO A 137 -8.24 -16.49 0.54
C PRO A 137 -8.41 -14.96 0.48
N HIS A 138 -7.78 -14.21 1.40
CA HIS A 138 -8.06 -12.79 1.62
C HIS A 138 -7.16 -11.85 0.81
N ARG A 139 -5.86 -12.15 0.71
CA ARG A 139 -4.88 -11.30 -0.01
C ARG A 139 -3.91 -12.11 -0.85
N ALA A 140 -3.58 -11.59 -2.02
CA ALA A 140 -2.52 -12.14 -2.86
C ALA A 140 -1.35 -11.16 -2.89
N TRP A 141 -0.18 -11.59 -2.39
CA TRP A 141 1.06 -10.82 -2.42
C TRP A 141 0.92 -9.43 -1.79
N GLY A 142 0.22 -9.37 -0.65
CA GLY A 142 -0.03 -8.15 0.10
C GLY A 142 -1.08 -7.20 -0.50
N PHE A 143 -1.61 -7.53 -1.68
CA PHE A 143 -2.56 -6.72 -2.42
C PHE A 143 -4.02 -7.15 -2.15
N GLU A 144 -4.90 -6.15 -1.99
CA GLU A 144 -6.35 -6.32 -1.88
C GLU A 144 -7.05 -5.78 -3.12
N PHE A 145 -7.93 -6.60 -3.69
CA PHE A 145 -8.61 -6.28 -4.93
C PHE A 145 -9.84 -5.43 -4.67
N ALA A 146 -9.96 -4.33 -5.42
CA ALA A 146 -11.11 -3.44 -5.39
C ALA A 146 -12.03 -3.59 -6.62
N ALA A 147 -11.51 -4.16 -7.71
CA ALA A 147 -12.24 -4.31 -8.96
C ALA A 147 -12.01 -5.68 -9.61
N CYS A 148 -12.95 -6.09 -10.46
CA CYS A 148 -12.83 -7.29 -11.28
C CYS A 148 -12.81 -6.90 -12.76
N GLY A 149 -12.49 -7.83 -13.66
CA GLY A 149 -12.44 -7.54 -15.10
C GLY A 149 -13.78 -7.30 -15.78
N ASN A 150 -14.91 -7.44 -15.07
CA ASN A 150 -16.24 -7.08 -15.59
C ASN A 150 -16.56 -5.62 -15.21
N GLN A 151 -16.69 -4.75 -16.22
CA GLN A 151 -16.90 -3.31 -16.08
C GLN A 151 -18.22 -2.95 -15.38
N ASP A 152 -19.25 -3.80 -15.50
CA ASP A 152 -20.56 -3.58 -14.88
C ASP A 152 -20.63 -4.09 -13.43
N CYS A 153 -19.58 -4.77 -12.96
CA CYS A 153 -19.55 -5.34 -11.63
C CYS A 153 -18.79 -4.43 -10.66
N ARG A 154 -19.44 -4.09 -9.54
CA ARG A 154 -18.84 -3.35 -8.41
C ARG A 154 -18.68 -4.27 -7.19
N PRO A 155 -17.68 -5.16 -7.17
CA PRO A 155 -17.45 -6.03 -6.03
C PRO A 155 -16.90 -5.25 -4.83
N SER A 156 -17.22 -5.71 -3.63
CA SER A 156 -16.46 -5.39 -2.43
C SER A 156 -15.22 -6.30 -2.32
N PRO A 157 -14.21 -5.96 -1.50
CA PRO A 157 -13.07 -6.84 -1.26
C PRO A 157 -13.47 -8.26 -0.79
N TYR A 158 -14.60 -8.41 -0.09
CA TYR A 158 -15.11 -9.70 0.39
C TYR A 158 -15.74 -10.56 -0.70
N ASP A 159 -16.05 -9.98 -1.87
CA ASP A 159 -16.57 -10.73 -3.01
C ASP A 159 -15.47 -11.49 -3.75
N PHE A 160 -14.19 -11.28 -3.41
CA PHE A 160 -13.09 -12.00 -4.06
C PHE A 160 -12.74 -13.29 -3.31
N LEU A 161 -12.61 -14.38 -4.08
CA LEU A 161 -11.99 -15.62 -3.63
C LEU A 161 -10.62 -15.76 -4.28
N ILE A 162 -9.58 -15.74 -3.45
CA ILE A 162 -8.20 -15.95 -3.89
C ILE A 162 -7.83 -17.40 -3.62
N ARG A 163 -7.37 -18.09 -4.66
CA ARG A 163 -6.83 -19.45 -4.56
C ARG A 163 -5.36 -19.42 -4.92
N ASP A 164 -4.50 -19.94 -4.05
CA ASP A 164 -3.11 -20.22 -4.36
C ASP A 164 -2.89 -21.73 -4.44
N ARG A 165 -2.22 -22.17 -5.51
CA ARG A 165 -1.72 -23.52 -5.67
C ARG A 165 -0.29 -23.49 -6.21
N HIS A 166 0.69 -23.82 -5.35
CA HIS A 166 2.11 -23.82 -5.68
C HIS A 166 2.65 -22.45 -6.15
N GLY A 167 2.27 -21.37 -5.45
CA GLY A 167 2.67 -19.99 -5.76
C GLY A 167 2.01 -19.43 -7.01
N LYS A 168 0.90 -20.05 -7.44
CA LYS A 168 0.09 -19.64 -8.58
C LYS A 168 -1.26 -19.20 -8.06
N VAL A 169 -1.53 -17.91 -8.19
CA VAL A 169 -2.76 -17.29 -7.72
C VAL A 169 -3.78 -17.22 -8.83
N ARG A 170 -5.02 -17.56 -8.50
CA ARG A 170 -6.20 -17.28 -9.31
C ARG A 170 -7.27 -16.62 -8.45
N ILE A 171 -7.92 -15.62 -9.01
CA ILE A 171 -8.93 -14.82 -8.33
C ILE A 171 -10.27 -15.11 -8.98
N THR A 172 -11.32 -15.16 -8.17
CA THR A 172 -12.70 -15.28 -8.64
C THR A 172 -13.55 -14.23 -7.94
N CYS A 173 -14.26 -13.41 -8.72
CA CYS A 173 -15.29 -12.54 -8.20
C CYS A 173 -16.57 -13.36 -7.99
N ARG A 174 -17.00 -13.51 -6.74
CA ARG A 174 -18.23 -14.24 -6.37
C ARG A 174 -19.50 -13.54 -6.83
N ARG A 175 -19.44 -12.20 -7.01
CA ARG A 175 -20.59 -11.39 -7.43
C ARG A 175 -20.98 -11.60 -8.89
N CYS A 176 -20.02 -11.62 -9.82
CA CYS A 176 -20.27 -11.75 -11.26
C CYS A 176 -19.65 -13.00 -11.89
N SER A 177 -19.05 -13.88 -11.08
CA SER A 177 -18.36 -15.10 -11.52
C SER A 177 -17.16 -14.87 -12.45
N TRP A 178 -16.69 -13.63 -12.61
CA TRP A 178 -15.45 -13.34 -13.33
C TRP A 178 -14.28 -14.07 -12.67
N GLN A 179 -13.38 -14.61 -13.47
CA GLN A 179 -12.18 -15.31 -13.00
C GLN A 179 -10.97 -14.64 -13.63
N SER A 180 -9.93 -14.36 -12.86
CA SER A 180 -8.65 -13.87 -13.37
C SER A 180 -7.88 -14.97 -14.09
N ALA A 181 -6.81 -14.58 -14.77
CA ALA A 181 -5.76 -15.51 -15.15
C ALA A 181 -5.08 -16.10 -13.91
N THR A 182 -4.30 -17.15 -14.14
CA THR A 182 -3.44 -17.73 -13.13
C THR A 182 -2.06 -17.10 -13.25
N LEU A 183 -1.64 -16.37 -12.22
CA LEU A 183 -0.37 -15.63 -12.20
C LEU A 183 0.54 -16.13 -11.07
N ARG A 184 1.84 -15.93 -11.23
CA ARG A 184 2.87 -16.02 -10.20
C ARG A 184 3.34 -14.62 -9.83
N ALA A 185 3.96 -14.46 -8.66
CA ALA A 185 4.60 -13.19 -8.28
C ALA A 185 5.65 -12.74 -9.31
N THR A 186 6.35 -13.68 -9.94
CA THR A 186 7.34 -13.39 -11.01
C THR A 186 6.71 -12.77 -12.25
N ASP A 187 5.42 -13.01 -12.51
CA ASP A 187 4.69 -12.43 -13.64
C ASP A 187 4.33 -10.96 -13.39
N LEU A 188 4.49 -10.50 -12.14
CA LEU A 188 4.21 -9.14 -11.66
C LEU A 188 5.50 -8.41 -11.27
N LYS A 189 6.64 -8.77 -11.88
CA LYS A 189 7.94 -8.17 -11.58
C LYS A 189 7.89 -6.65 -11.75
N GLY A 190 8.25 -5.92 -10.70
CA GLY A 190 8.20 -4.46 -10.65
C GLY A 190 6.89 -3.88 -10.12
N LEU A 191 5.81 -4.66 -10.10
CA LEU A 191 4.50 -4.25 -9.56
C LEU A 191 4.30 -4.73 -8.12
N VAL A 192 4.80 -5.92 -7.80
CA VAL A 192 4.89 -6.43 -6.42
C VAL A 192 6.30 -6.94 -6.17
N THR A 193 6.81 -6.69 -4.96
CA THR A 193 8.18 -7.07 -4.59
C THR A 193 8.16 -7.78 -3.24
N PRO A 194 8.77 -8.98 -3.11
CA PRO A 194 9.00 -9.59 -1.80
C PRO A 194 9.78 -8.62 -0.91
N LEU A 195 9.34 -8.45 0.33
CA LEU A 195 9.96 -7.48 1.23
C LEU A 195 11.39 -7.90 1.62
N SER A 196 11.60 -9.19 1.87
CA SER A 196 12.91 -9.78 2.16
C SER A 196 12.89 -11.28 1.87
N SER A 197 14.05 -11.86 1.58
CA SER A 197 14.23 -13.31 1.47
C SER A 197 13.93 -14.04 2.79
N THR A 198 14.04 -13.36 3.93
CA THR A 198 13.78 -13.93 5.26
C THR A 198 12.29 -13.99 5.61
N VAL A 199 11.45 -13.17 4.97
CA VAL A 199 9.99 -13.14 5.12
C VAL A 199 9.32 -13.26 3.75
N PRO A 200 9.44 -14.41 3.07
CA PRO A 200 9.10 -14.55 1.65
C PRO A 200 7.60 -14.38 1.34
N ASN A 201 6.74 -14.43 2.36
CA ASN A 201 5.30 -14.24 2.23
C ASN A 201 4.87 -12.78 2.42
N VAL A 202 5.78 -11.88 2.78
CA VAL A 202 5.49 -10.45 2.92
C VAL A 202 5.95 -9.72 1.67
N PHE A 203 5.06 -8.90 1.13
CA PHE A 203 5.29 -8.18 -0.12
C PHE A 203 5.04 -6.70 0.10
N TRP A 204 5.61 -5.89 -0.77
CA TRP A 204 5.26 -4.49 -0.90
C TRP A 204 4.97 -4.10 -2.35
N HIS A 205 4.17 -3.05 -2.51
CA HIS A 205 3.85 -2.41 -3.78
C HIS A 205 3.59 -0.92 -3.57
N GLU A 206 3.49 -0.15 -4.65
CA GLU A 206 3.11 1.26 -4.59
C GLU A 206 1.68 1.45 -4.08
N TYR A 207 1.43 2.55 -3.37
CA TYR A 207 0.11 2.91 -2.86
C TYR A 207 -0.31 4.32 -3.29
N PRO A 208 -1.52 4.53 -3.81
CA PRO A 208 -2.52 3.53 -4.14
C PRO A 208 -2.00 2.54 -5.19
N PRO A 209 -2.56 1.31 -5.25
CA PRO A 209 -2.18 0.31 -6.23
C PRO A 209 -2.26 0.89 -7.66
N SER A 210 -1.21 0.68 -8.45
CA SER A 210 -1.20 1.17 -9.83
C SER A 210 -2.28 0.49 -10.68
N ALA A 211 -2.79 1.21 -11.69
CA ALA A 211 -3.72 0.63 -12.66
C ALA A 211 -3.12 -0.61 -13.34
N GLU A 212 -1.81 -0.62 -13.58
CA GLU A 212 -1.06 -1.74 -14.15
C GLU A 212 -1.12 -3.01 -13.28
N LEU A 213 -0.98 -2.86 -11.95
CA LEU A 213 -1.09 -3.99 -11.02
C LEU A 213 -2.48 -4.61 -11.09
N GLN A 214 -3.54 -3.80 -11.11
CA GLN A 214 -4.91 -4.28 -11.24
C GLN A 214 -5.16 -4.91 -12.64
N ASP A 215 -4.66 -4.27 -13.70
CA ASP A 215 -4.79 -4.71 -15.09
C ASP A 215 -4.09 -6.04 -15.35
N ALA A 216 -2.97 -6.33 -14.68
CA ALA A 216 -2.25 -7.59 -14.85
C ALA A 216 -3.16 -8.81 -14.60
N PHE A 217 -4.10 -8.71 -13.66
CA PHE A 217 -5.08 -9.76 -13.38
C PHE A 217 -6.23 -9.80 -14.40
N VAL A 218 -6.58 -8.66 -15.02
CA VAL A 218 -7.69 -8.49 -15.97
C VAL A 218 -7.29 -8.81 -17.41
N ARG A 219 -6.12 -8.38 -17.87
CA ARG A 219 -5.66 -8.57 -19.26
C ARG A 219 -5.23 -10.00 -19.55
N ALA A 220 -4.62 -10.67 -18.58
CA ALA A 220 -4.17 -12.05 -18.74
C ALA A 220 -5.35 -13.03 -19.01
N THR A 221 -6.58 -12.62 -18.73
CA THR A 221 -7.81 -13.37 -19.08
C THR A 221 -8.28 -13.21 -20.51
N GLN A 222 -8.00 -12.08 -21.16
CA GLN A 222 -8.46 -11.82 -22.55
C GLN A 222 -7.67 -12.63 -23.59
N ASN A 223 -6.46 -13.08 -23.24
CA ASN A 223 -5.63 -13.91 -24.12
C ASN A 223 -5.97 -15.42 -24.10
N LYS A 224 -6.94 -15.85 -23.29
CA LYS A 224 -7.46 -17.22 -23.36
C LYS A 224 -8.69 -17.24 -24.25
N LYS A 225 -8.57 -17.85 -25.43
CA LYS A 225 -9.71 -18.21 -26.29
C LYS A 225 -10.85 -18.74 -25.41
N PRO A 226 -12.09 -18.22 -25.54
CA PRO A 226 -13.21 -18.76 -24.78
C PRO A 226 -13.30 -20.26 -25.06
N GLN A 227 -13.23 -21.08 -24.01
CA GLN A 227 -13.55 -22.49 -24.15
C GLN A 227 -15.02 -22.60 -24.53
N PRO A 228 -15.37 -23.45 -25.51
CA PRO A 228 -16.76 -23.66 -25.89
C PRO A 228 -17.55 -24.10 -24.66
N VAL A 229 -18.63 -23.37 -24.37
CA VAL A 229 -19.60 -23.76 -23.36
C VAL A 229 -20.26 -25.03 -23.85
N ASN A 230 -19.90 -26.17 -23.25
CA ASN A 230 -20.62 -27.42 -23.45
C ASN A 230 -22.02 -27.26 -22.85
N THR A 231 -22.97 -26.88 -23.71
CA THR A 231 -24.40 -26.97 -23.46
C THR A 231 -24.80 -28.43 -23.54
N SER A 232 -24.53 -29.20 -22.48
CA SER A 232 -25.22 -30.45 -22.26
C SER A 232 -26.68 -30.12 -21.93
N ALA A 233 -27.55 -30.32 -22.91
CA ALA A 233 -29.00 -30.23 -22.74
C ALA A 233 -29.48 -31.16 -21.61
N PRO A 234 -30.43 -30.74 -20.78
CA PRO A 234 -31.09 -31.65 -19.84
C PRO A 234 -31.89 -32.70 -20.63
N LYS A 235 -31.75 -33.96 -20.23
CA LYS A 235 -32.58 -35.09 -20.69
C LYS A 235 -33.98 -35.01 -20.10
#